data_AF-A0A2G9PPP0-F1
#
_entry.id   AF-A0A2G9PPP0-F1
#
_cell.length_a   1.000
_cell.length_b   1.000
_cell.length_c   1.000
_cell.angle_alpha   90.00
_cell.angle_beta   90.00
_cell.angle_gamma   90.00
#
_symmetry.space_group_name_H-M   'P 1'
#
loop_
_entity.id
_entity.type
_entity.pdbx_description
1 polymer ?
#
loop_
_entity_poly.entity_id
_entity_poly.type
_entity_poly.pdbx_seq_one_letter_code
_entity_poly.pdbx_strand_id
1 'polypeptide(L)'
;MNEKVFLLLLGCVTGLVTSLPLSAQIQNHLLGVKKDAPKSEDSEVPQGIFSKILKANKGPGDLNSIVLAMAEFETLTCVRFVPLTTEDDYIDIVPADGCYSYLGRTGGSQTVSLGGGCIYRGIIQHELEHALGFYHEHVRSDRDNYVDINFQYISQGYWGNFAKADTNNLGSPYDYGSVMHYDAYAFTNTSNKPTIVPKPDPNVPIGQTIGLSVLDVTKINRLYQCSLCATLLNNKTGIFTSDNYPSAFPNNGDCVWLIRVPSGRASLKFSSFNIQSTPNCDSDYMRIYDGPSKNSPVLLDKMCGSQTIPPLIASTSQMLVQFVSDGAVAGVGFQASYSSVQCGGSFFNSQGSFTSPGYPGNYSPNMNCNFTITAPVGYKIALTISDFHVESATFCMYDYLKLFMDGTQKGPFCGDRTIPVYYSKGNSMVLVFHSDKSNQAKGFQVSYTFCE
;
A
#
# COMPACT_ATOMS: atom_id res chain seq x y z
N MET A 1 -46.99 39.71 9.31
CA MET A 1 -45.93 39.45 10.31
C MET A 1 -46.13 38.01 10.78
N ASN A 2 -45.39 36.98 10.36
CA ASN A 2 -43.95 36.87 10.20
C ASN A 2 -43.56 35.96 9.03
N GLU A 3 -42.81 36.54 8.09
CA GLU A 3 -42.20 35.93 6.91
C GLU A 3 -40.74 35.52 7.19
N LYS A 4 -40.46 34.94 8.37
CA LYS A 4 -39.09 34.70 8.87
C LYS A 4 -38.74 33.26 9.27
N VAL A 5 -39.44 32.26 8.73
CA VAL A 5 -39.13 30.84 9.01
C VAL A 5 -38.77 30.03 7.74
N PHE A 6 -38.69 30.64 6.56
CA PHE A 6 -38.46 29.92 5.29
C PHE A 6 -37.16 30.25 4.55
N LEU A 7 -36.11 30.68 5.26
CA LEU A 7 -34.79 30.94 4.69
C LEU A 7 -33.69 30.31 5.56
N LEU A 8 -33.53 28.99 5.45
CA LEU A 8 -32.34 28.24 5.90
C LEU A 8 -32.17 26.90 5.15
N LEU A 9 -32.87 26.68 4.03
CA LEU A 9 -32.95 25.37 3.36
C LEU A 9 -32.42 25.32 1.91
N LEU A 10 -31.60 26.30 1.48
CA LEU A 10 -31.20 26.41 0.06
C LEU A 10 -29.68 26.45 -0.21
N GLY A 11 -28.87 25.86 0.68
CA GLY A 11 -27.40 25.85 0.54
C GLY A 11 -26.76 24.60 -0.08
N CYS A 12 -27.48 23.48 -0.26
CA CYS A 12 -26.90 22.25 -0.82
C CYS A 12 -27.54 21.93 -2.17
N VAL A 13 -27.05 22.57 -3.23
CA VAL A 13 -27.33 22.13 -4.61
C VAL A 13 -26.32 21.05 -4.98
N THR A 14 -26.85 19.88 -5.33
CA THR A 14 -26.14 18.69 -5.74
C THR A 14 -25.35 18.93 -7.04
N GLY A 15 -24.02 18.97 -6.94
CA GLY A 15 -23.14 18.76 -8.09
C GLY A 15 -23.02 17.26 -8.36
N LEU A 16 -23.71 16.76 -9.37
CA LEU A 16 -23.46 15.43 -9.91
C LEU A 16 -22.06 15.40 -10.52
N VAL A 17 -21.07 14.92 -9.75
CA VAL A 17 -19.78 14.50 -10.27
C VAL A 17 -19.82 12.99 -10.38
N THR A 18 -19.89 12.51 -11.62
CA THR A 18 -19.77 11.10 -11.96
C THR A 18 -18.44 10.56 -11.43
N SER A 19 -18.49 9.55 -10.57
CA SER A 19 -17.32 8.74 -10.24
C SER A 19 -16.74 8.15 -11.52
N LEU A 20 -15.45 8.32 -11.73
CA LEU A 20 -14.74 7.62 -12.80
C LEU A 20 -14.79 6.12 -12.49
N PRO A 21 -15.24 5.27 -13.44
CA PRO A 21 -15.20 3.83 -13.25
C PRO A 21 -13.75 3.35 -13.13
N LEU A 22 -13.56 2.22 -12.44
CA LEU A 22 -12.29 1.50 -12.26
C LEU A 22 -11.52 1.27 -13.59
N SER A 23 -12.19 1.38 -14.75
CA SER A 23 -11.56 1.29 -16.07
C SER A 23 -10.69 2.50 -16.44
N ALA A 24 -10.87 3.66 -15.81
CA ALA A 24 -10.09 4.87 -16.09
C ALA A 24 -8.70 4.87 -15.43
N GLN A 25 -8.52 4.17 -14.30
CA GLN A 25 -7.20 3.98 -13.68
C GLN A 25 -6.30 3.05 -14.50
N ILE A 26 -6.89 2.11 -15.25
CA ILE A 26 -6.16 1.16 -16.11
C ILE A 26 -5.65 1.85 -17.40
N GLN A 27 -6.30 2.92 -17.87
CA GLN A 27 -5.91 3.63 -19.10
C GLN A 27 -4.69 4.54 -18.94
N ASN A 28 -4.43 5.09 -17.75
CA ASN A 28 -3.31 5.98 -17.50
C ASN A 28 -1.95 5.27 -17.43
N HIS A 29 -1.93 3.94 -17.38
CA HIS A 29 -0.69 3.15 -17.44
C HIS A 29 -0.23 2.89 -18.89
N LEU A 30 -0.99 3.35 -19.91
CA LEU A 30 -0.77 2.97 -21.31
C LEU A 30 -0.40 4.10 -22.28
N LEU A 31 -0.18 5.35 -21.83
CA LEU A 31 0.14 6.44 -22.76
C LEU A 31 1.15 7.45 -22.17
N GLY A 32 2.37 7.48 -22.71
CA GLY A 32 3.18 8.71 -22.75
C GLY A 32 4.67 8.60 -22.36
N VAL A 33 5.53 8.78 -23.38
CA VAL A 33 6.89 9.41 -23.39
C VAL A 33 8.14 8.55 -23.11
N LYS A 34 8.75 8.10 -24.23
CA LYS A 34 10.15 8.14 -24.72
C LYS A 34 11.38 7.79 -23.82
N LYS A 35 12.06 6.73 -24.31
CA LYS A 35 13.47 6.61 -24.80
C LYS A 35 14.57 5.98 -23.92
N ASP A 36 15.00 4.81 -24.42
CA ASP A 36 16.37 4.25 -24.62
C ASP A 36 17.20 3.73 -23.42
N ALA A 37 17.47 2.41 -23.38
CA ALA A 37 18.76 1.87 -22.89
C ALA A 37 19.04 0.38 -23.27
N PRO A 38 20.32 -0.06 -23.32
CA PRO A 38 20.82 -1.08 -24.24
C PRO A 38 21.42 -2.34 -23.56
N LYS A 39 22.17 -3.14 -24.35
CA LYS A 39 22.83 -4.43 -24.03
C LYS A 39 24.20 -4.24 -23.33
N SER A 40 24.67 -5.36 -22.76
CA SER A 40 25.77 -5.60 -21.80
C SER A 40 27.16 -4.99 -22.03
N GLU A 41 27.91 -5.00 -20.92
CA GLU A 41 29.33 -4.71 -20.68
C GLU A 41 29.69 -3.21 -20.63
N ASP A 42 30.06 -2.78 -19.43
CA ASP A 42 30.35 -1.41 -18.98
C ASP A 42 29.16 -0.43 -18.89
N SER A 43 28.78 -0.14 -17.63
CA SER A 43 28.06 1.06 -17.17
C SER A 43 26.85 1.53 -17.99
N GLU A 44 25.65 1.10 -17.62
CA GLU A 44 24.46 1.95 -17.36
C GLU A 44 23.22 1.09 -17.15
N VAL A 45 22.45 1.44 -16.13
CA VAL A 45 21.23 0.78 -15.66
C VAL A 45 20.17 0.73 -16.78
N PRO A 46 19.48 -0.41 -17.04
CA PRO A 46 18.46 -0.50 -18.08
C PRO A 46 17.24 0.38 -17.75
N GLN A 47 16.95 1.33 -18.63
CA GLN A 47 15.91 2.36 -18.51
C GLN A 47 14.45 1.86 -18.72
N GLY A 48 14.23 0.56 -18.96
CA GLY A 48 12.88 -0.01 -18.97
C GLY A 48 12.84 -1.48 -19.39
N ILE A 49 11.96 -2.26 -18.76
CA ILE A 49 11.60 -3.63 -19.10
C ILE A 49 10.33 -3.57 -19.92
N PHE A 50 10.45 -3.79 -21.22
CA PHE A 50 9.32 -3.82 -22.12
C PHE A 50 8.51 -5.08 -21.87
N SER A 51 7.21 -4.90 -21.66
CA SER A 51 6.30 -5.96 -21.28
C SER A 51 5.11 -6.00 -22.22
N LYS A 52 4.84 -7.19 -22.72
CA LYS A 52 3.63 -7.52 -23.45
C LYS A 52 2.74 -8.33 -22.52
N ILE A 53 1.59 -7.77 -22.18
CA ILE A 53 0.60 -8.47 -21.34
C ILE A 53 -0.51 -8.97 -22.25
N LEU A 54 -0.53 -10.26 -22.56
CA LEU A 54 -1.56 -10.83 -23.41
C LEU A 54 -2.89 -10.88 -22.65
N LYS A 55 -3.83 -10.03 -23.07
CA LYS A 55 -5.23 -10.00 -22.58
C LYS A 55 -5.98 -11.31 -22.79
N ALA A 56 -5.46 -12.23 -23.61
CA ALA A 56 -6.25 -13.27 -24.26
C ALA A 56 -6.96 -14.25 -23.30
N ASN A 57 -6.58 -14.39 -22.03
CA ASN A 57 -7.32 -15.22 -21.05
C ASN A 57 -7.28 -14.68 -19.60
N LYS A 58 -7.05 -13.39 -19.38
CA LYS A 58 -6.99 -12.81 -18.02
C LYS A 58 -8.08 -11.77 -17.85
N GLY A 59 -8.87 -11.90 -16.78
CA GLY A 59 -9.96 -10.97 -16.48
C GLY A 59 -9.43 -9.58 -16.10
N PRO A 60 -10.27 -8.53 -16.09
CA PRO A 60 -9.84 -7.19 -15.67
C PRO A 60 -9.18 -7.14 -14.28
N GLY A 61 -9.61 -8.02 -13.36
CA GLY A 61 -9.01 -8.15 -12.03
C GLY A 61 -7.58 -8.69 -12.04
N ASP A 62 -7.27 -9.62 -12.95
CA ASP A 62 -5.93 -10.21 -13.04
C ASP A 62 -4.90 -9.21 -13.56
N LEU A 63 -5.28 -8.44 -14.59
CA LEU A 63 -4.45 -7.37 -15.12
C LEU A 63 -4.13 -6.34 -14.03
N ASN A 64 -5.13 -5.98 -13.22
CA ASN A 64 -4.92 -5.06 -12.11
C ASN A 64 -3.93 -5.62 -11.06
N SER A 65 -3.99 -6.91 -10.75
CA SER A 65 -3.02 -7.56 -9.84
C SER A 65 -1.59 -7.54 -10.39
N ILE A 66 -1.41 -7.77 -11.69
CA ILE A 66 -0.09 -7.70 -12.36
C ILE A 66 0.47 -6.28 -12.31
N VAL A 67 -0.34 -5.30 -12.69
CA VAL A 67 0.05 -3.88 -12.68
C VAL A 67 0.40 -3.42 -11.26
N LEU A 68 -0.39 -3.80 -10.25
CA LEU A 68 -0.08 -3.47 -8.86
C LEU A 68 1.20 -4.13 -8.34
N ALA A 69 1.50 -5.35 -8.80
CA ALA A 69 2.75 -6.03 -8.47
C ALA A 69 3.96 -5.34 -9.10
N MET A 70 3.85 -4.93 -10.37
CA MET A 70 4.86 -4.14 -11.10
C MET A 70 5.10 -2.78 -10.43
N ALA A 71 4.03 -2.07 -10.05
CA ALA A 71 4.12 -0.73 -9.46
C ALA A 71 4.97 -0.68 -8.17
N GLU A 72 5.08 -1.78 -7.42
CA GLU A 72 5.94 -1.85 -6.24
C GLU A 72 7.44 -1.84 -6.61
N PHE A 73 7.83 -2.54 -7.68
CA PHE A 73 9.19 -2.41 -8.24
C PHE A 73 9.44 -0.97 -8.69
N GLU A 74 8.50 -0.37 -9.39
CA GLU A 74 8.66 0.99 -9.93
C GLU A 74 8.75 2.06 -8.83
N THR A 75 8.07 1.81 -7.71
CA THR A 75 8.06 2.69 -6.54
C THR A 75 9.35 2.57 -5.73
N LEU A 76 9.88 1.35 -5.58
CA LEU A 76 10.99 1.06 -4.67
C LEU A 76 12.35 0.92 -5.36
N THR A 77 12.37 0.88 -6.68
CA THR A 77 13.56 0.67 -7.48
C THR A 77 13.59 1.59 -8.70
N CYS A 78 14.66 1.51 -9.48
CA CYS A 78 14.78 2.14 -10.79
C CYS A 78 14.24 1.30 -11.95
N VAL A 79 13.80 0.04 -11.69
CA VAL A 79 13.20 -0.83 -12.71
C VAL A 79 11.83 -0.28 -13.12
N ARG A 80 11.55 -0.24 -14.42
CA ARG A 80 10.29 0.24 -14.98
C ARG A 80 9.68 -0.80 -15.90
N PHE A 81 8.38 -1.05 -15.80
CA PHE A 81 7.66 -1.94 -16.72
C PHE A 81 6.93 -1.08 -17.75
N VAL A 82 7.39 -1.15 -18.99
CA VAL A 82 6.89 -0.30 -20.07
C VAL A 82 6.04 -1.14 -21.03
N PRO A 83 4.90 -0.65 -21.53
CA PRO A 83 4.16 -1.37 -22.57
C PRO A 83 5.02 -1.59 -23.82
N LEU A 84 5.03 -2.82 -24.33
CA LEU A 84 5.74 -3.17 -25.57
C LEU A 84 5.25 -2.32 -26.74
N THR A 85 6.19 -1.78 -27.53
CA THR A 85 5.91 -1.12 -28.80
C THR A 85 6.57 -1.85 -29.97
N THR A 86 7.86 -1.66 -30.15
CA THR A 86 8.66 -2.13 -31.29
C THR A 86 9.97 -2.79 -30.84
N GLU A 87 10.18 -2.88 -29.53
CA GLU A 87 11.39 -3.40 -28.93
C GLU A 87 11.51 -4.90 -29.18
N ASP A 88 12.69 -5.34 -29.64
CA ASP A 88 12.95 -6.73 -29.99
C ASP A 88 13.02 -7.65 -28.75
N ASP A 89 13.52 -7.12 -27.64
CA ASP A 89 13.71 -7.84 -26.38
C ASP A 89 12.63 -7.40 -25.37
N TYR A 90 11.78 -8.33 -24.95
CA TYR A 90 10.66 -8.04 -24.05
C TYR A 90 10.20 -9.26 -23.25
N ILE A 91 9.52 -9.01 -22.12
CA ILE A 91 8.82 -10.05 -21.38
C ILE A 91 7.41 -10.25 -21.96
N ASP A 92 7.05 -11.48 -22.30
CA ASP A 92 5.71 -11.88 -22.72
C ASP A 92 5.00 -12.56 -21.55
N ILE A 93 4.08 -11.84 -20.91
CA ILE A 93 3.32 -12.35 -19.78
C ILE A 93 2.12 -13.13 -20.33
N VAL A 94 2.16 -14.45 -20.13
CA VAL A 94 1.20 -15.39 -20.73
C VAL A 94 0.55 -16.30 -19.68
N PRO A 95 -0.69 -16.76 -19.91
CA PRO A 95 -1.39 -17.67 -19.02
C PRO A 95 -1.08 -19.15 -19.37
N ALA A 96 0.20 -19.55 -19.36
CA ALA A 96 0.58 -20.94 -19.62
C ALA A 96 0.41 -21.84 -18.37
N ASP A 97 0.68 -23.14 -18.51
CA ASP A 97 0.56 -24.10 -17.41
C ASP A 97 1.65 -23.86 -16.36
N GLY A 98 1.22 -23.49 -15.14
CA GLY A 98 2.08 -23.20 -14.01
C GLY A 98 2.60 -21.75 -13.94
N CYS A 99 3.39 -21.49 -12.89
CA CYS A 99 4.10 -20.23 -12.68
C CYS A 99 5.59 -20.50 -12.95
N TYR A 100 6.17 -19.79 -13.93
CA TYR A 100 7.60 -19.89 -14.23
C TYR A 100 8.08 -18.70 -15.04
N SER A 101 9.39 -18.47 -15.03
CA SER A 101 10.06 -17.44 -15.79
C SER A 101 11.49 -17.88 -16.12
N TYR A 102 12.04 -17.34 -17.21
CA TYR A 102 13.46 -17.51 -17.51
C TYR A 102 14.30 -16.62 -16.60
N LEU A 103 15.51 -17.10 -16.30
CA LEU A 103 16.45 -16.34 -15.49
C LEU A 103 17.19 -15.29 -16.34
N GLY A 104 17.02 -14.01 -15.97
CA GLY A 104 17.67 -12.89 -16.63
C GLY A 104 17.18 -12.67 -18.06
N ARG A 105 17.84 -11.77 -18.80
CA ARG A 105 17.51 -11.46 -20.20
C ARG A 105 18.00 -12.57 -21.12
N THR A 106 17.09 -13.28 -21.77
CA THR A 106 17.41 -14.31 -22.78
C THR A 106 17.44 -13.77 -24.22
N GLY A 107 16.90 -12.57 -24.45
CA GLY A 107 16.76 -11.96 -25.77
C GLY A 107 15.50 -12.42 -26.51
N GLY A 108 14.98 -11.58 -27.40
CA GLY A 108 13.70 -11.78 -28.07
C GLY A 108 12.50 -11.73 -27.11
N SER A 109 11.44 -12.44 -27.50
CA SER A 109 10.27 -12.69 -26.65
C SER A 109 10.63 -13.67 -25.52
N GLN A 110 10.62 -13.20 -24.28
CA GLN A 110 10.89 -14.03 -23.10
C GLN A 110 9.62 -14.29 -22.31
N THR A 111 9.22 -15.56 -22.19
CA THR A 111 7.99 -15.92 -21.48
C THR A 111 8.11 -15.73 -19.96
N VAL A 112 7.09 -15.08 -19.40
CA VAL A 112 6.74 -15.10 -17.97
C VAL A 112 5.36 -15.73 -17.83
N SER A 113 5.30 -16.97 -17.35
CA SER A 113 4.04 -17.70 -17.20
C SER A 113 3.35 -17.36 -15.90
N LEU A 114 2.14 -16.81 -16.00
CA LEU A 114 1.23 -16.59 -14.89
C LEU A 114 -0.08 -17.37 -15.14
N GLY A 115 -0.01 -18.69 -14.99
CA GLY A 115 -1.13 -19.61 -15.13
C GLY A 115 -2.26 -19.44 -14.10
N GLY A 116 -3.13 -20.45 -14.00
CA GLY A 116 -4.15 -20.53 -12.96
C GLY A 116 -3.51 -20.61 -11.57
N GLY A 117 -3.95 -19.76 -10.63
CA GLY A 117 -3.38 -19.72 -9.27
C GLY A 117 -2.10 -18.88 -9.12
N CYS A 118 -1.54 -18.30 -10.20
CA CYS A 118 -0.34 -17.47 -10.12
C CYS A 118 -0.63 -15.98 -9.89
N ILE A 119 -1.90 -15.57 -9.84
CA ILE A 119 -2.31 -14.15 -9.75
C ILE A 119 -2.38 -13.69 -8.29
N TYR A 120 -1.28 -13.91 -7.57
CA TYR A 120 -1.03 -13.35 -6.24
C TYR A 120 0.20 -12.46 -6.33
N ARG A 121 0.19 -11.33 -5.63
CA ARG A 121 1.25 -10.32 -5.71
C ARG A 121 2.65 -10.93 -5.59
N GLY A 122 2.92 -11.72 -4.54
CA GLY A 122 4.24 -12.31 -4.35
C GLY A 122 4.63 -13.29 -5.45
N ILE A 123 3.68 -14.09 -5.97
CA ILE A 123 3.99 -15.00 -7.09
C ILE A 123 4.33 -14.22 -8.35
N ILE A 124 3.59 -13.15 -8.66
CA ILE A 124 3.88 -12.29 -9.82
C ILE A 124 5.27 -11.66 -9.65
N GLN A 125 5.58 -11.14 -8.46
CA GLN A 125 6.88 -10.54 -8.16
C GLN A 125 8.02 -11.56 -8.23
N HIS A 126 7.80 -12.80 -7.80
CA HIS A 126 8.74 -13.92 -7.92
C HIS A 126 9.12 -14.19 -9.38
N GLU A 127 8.13 -14.34 -10.26
CA GLU A 127 8.41 -14.63 -11.68
C GLU A 127 9.06 -13.45 -12.39
N LEU A 128 8.72 -12.21 -11.99
CA LEU A 128 9.39 -11.02 -12.48
C LEU A 128 10.84 -10.93 -11.97
N GLU A 129 11.12 -11.30 -10.72
CA GLU A 129 12.49 -11.35 -10.18
C GLU A 129 13.38 -12.37 -10.89
N HIS A 130 12.84 -13.53 -11.29
CA HIS A 130 13.56 -14.42 -12.20
C HIS A 130 13.93 -13.73 -13.50
N ALA A 131 13.00 -13.03 -14.15
CA ALA A 131 13.29 -12.29 -15.39
C ALA A 131 14.32 -11.17 -15.17
N LEU A 132 14.39 -10.61 -13.95
CA LEU A 132 15.40 -9.65 -13.51
C LEU A 132 16.77 -10.27 -13.22
N GLY A 133 16.89 -11.59 -13.22
CA GLY A 133 18.16 -12.31 -13.01
C GLY A 133 18.37 -12.84 -11.59
N PHE A 134 17.33 -12.92 -10.77
CA PHE A 134 17.44 -13.44 -9.41
C PHE A 134 17.18 -14.96 -9.35
N TYR A 135 18.12 -15.67 -8.73
CA TYR A 135 17.97 -17.07 -8.35
C TYR A 135 17.12 -17.20 -7.09
N HIS A 136 16.64 -18.42 -6.81
CA HIS A 136 15.99 -18.69 -5.53
C HIS A 136 16.93 -18.47 -4.34
N GLU A 137 16.40 -17.95 -3.25
CA GLU A 137 17.20 -17.64 -2.06
C GLU A 137 17.79 -18.91 -1.42
N HIS A 138 17.07 -20.03 -1.48
CA HIS A 138 17.55 -21.31 -0.95
C HIS A 138 18.60 -21.99 -1.83
N VAL A 139 18.95 -21.44 -2.99
CA VAL A 139 20.03 -21.99 -3.84
C VAL A 139 21.33 -21.21 -3.72
N ARG A 140 21.43 -20.21 -2.84
CA ARG A 140 22.66 -19.43 -2.64
C ARG A 140 23.88 -20.30 -2.37
N SER A 141 25.04 -19.82 -2.81
CA SER A 141 26.35 -20.44 -2.59
C SER A 141 26.68 -20.66 -1.11
N ASP A 142 26.18 -19.77 -0.24
CA ASP A 142 26.38 -19.73 1.22
C ASP A 142 25.18 -20.27 2.04
N ARG A 143 24.12 -20.78 1.39
CA ARG A 143 22.87 -21.17 2.05
C ARG A 143 23.05 -22.14 3.22
N ASP A 144 24.10 -22.97 3.17
CA ASP A 144 24.30 -24.06 4.13
C ASP A 144 24.69 -23.49 5.52
N ASN A 145 24.92 -22.19 5.64
CA ASN A 145 25.03 -21.49 6.93
C ASN A 145 23.65 -21.14 7.53
N TYR A 146 22.60 -21.13 6.73
CA TYR A 146 21.29 -20.53 7.04
C TYR A 146 20.13 -21.51 7.00
N VAL A 147 20.22 -22.55 6.17
CA VAL A 147 19.22 -23.60 6.03
C VAL A 147 19.88 -24.97 5.93
N ASP A 148 19.16 -26.01 6.33
CA ASP A 148 19.48 -27.41 6.03
C ASP A 148 18.55 -27.93 4.93
N ILE A 149 19.12 -28.61 3.94
CA ILE A 149 18.39 -29.25 2.85
C ILE A 149 18.28 -30.75 3.11
N ASN A 150 17.06 -31.23 3.37
CA ASN A 150 16.78 -32.63 3.68
C ASN A 150 16.55 -33.46 2.41
N PHE A 151 17.62 -33.77 1.67
CA PHE A 151 17.55 -34.49 0.39
C PHE A 151 16.76 -35.81 0.43
N GLN A 152 16.76 -36.53 1.57
CA GLN A 152 15.99 -37.77 1.75
C GLN A 152 14.47 -37.57 1.61
N TYR A 153 13.97 -36.37 1.87
CA TYR A 153 12.54 -36.03 1.76
C TYR A 153 12.21 -35.37 0.42
N ILE A 154 13.19 -35.14 -0.45
CA ILE A 154 12.95 -34.53 -1.77
C ILE A 154 12.62 -35.63 -2.77
N SER A 155 11.54 -35.45 -3.51
CA SER A 155 11.18 -36.30 -4.65
C SER A 155 12.34 -36.39 -5.65
N GLN A 156 12.76 -37.61 -6.01
CA GLN A 156 14.04 -37.89 -6.68
C GLN A 156 14.31 -37.04 -7.95
N GLY A 157 13.27 -36.73 -8.73
CA GLY A 157 13.38 -35.92 -9.95
C GLY A 157 13.64 -34.42 -9.73
N TYR A 158 13.55 -33.92 -8.49
CA TYR A 158 13.61 -32.49 -8.17
C TYR A 158 14.86 -32.07 -7.40
N TRP A 159 15.83 -32.97 -7.20
CA TRP A 159 17.08 -32.65 -6.49
C TRP A 159 17.84 -31.47 -7.12
N GLY A 160 17.75 -31.32 -8.45
CA GLY A 160 18.37 -30.20 -9.18
C GLY A 160 17.87 -28.82 -8.74
N ASN A 161 16.61 -28.70 -8.29
CA ASN A 161 16.04 -27.43 -7.80
C ASN A 161 16.66 -26.96 -6.48
N PHE A 162 17.48 -27.81 -5.85
CA PHE A 162 18.19 -27.53 -4.60
C PHE A 162 19.71 -27.54 -4.82
N ALA A 163 20.19 -27.57 -6.06
CA ALA A 163 21.61 -27.38 -6.34
C ALA A 163 22.02 -25.95 -5.99
N LYS A 164 23.24 -25.74 -5.47
CA LYS A 164 23.76 -24.38 -5.22
C LYS A 164 24.07 -23.69 -6.54
N ALA A 165 23.63 -22.45 -6.67
CA ALA A 165 24.04 -21.55 -7.74
C ALA A 165 25.34 -20.83 -7.33
N ASP A 166 26.25 -20.65 -8.29
CA ASP A 166 27.44 -19.83 -8.09
C ASP A 166 27.04 -18.36 -8.07
N THR A 167 27.00 -17.79 -6.88
CA THR A 167 26.38 -16.49 -6.59
C THR A 167 27.24 -15.74 -5.58
N ASN A 168 27.47 -14.45 -5.80
CA ASN A 168 28.07 -13.55 -4.81
C ASN A 168 27.02 -12.92 -3.86
N ASN A 169 25.75 -13.25 -4.09
CA ASN A 169 24.58 -12.79 -3.35
C ASN A 169 24.48 -11.27 -3.19
N LEU A 170 25.19 -10.51 -4.05
CA LEU A 170 25.29 -9.05 -4.00
C LEU A 170 25.69 -8.52 -2.61
N GLY A 171 26.42 -9.31 -1.82
CA GLY A 171 26.79 -8.99 -0.45
C GLY A 171 25.60 -8.77 0.49
N SER A 172 24.43 -9.39 0.21
CA SER A 172 23.26 -9.29 1.07
C SER A 172 23.27 -10.38 2.16
N PRO A 173 22.72 -10.10 3.36
CA PRO A 173 22.33 -11.15 4.30
C PRO A 173 21.37 -12.16 3.65
N TYR A 174 21.26 -13.34 4.26
CA TYR A 174 20.27 -14.35 3.87
C TYR A 174 18.87 -13.88 4.24
N ASP A 175 17.92 -14.02 3.31
CA ASP A 175 16.58 -13.50 3.44
C ASP A 175 15.52 -14.61 3.51
N TYR A 176 15.22 -15.06 4.72
CA TYR A 176 14.14 -16.03 4.95
C TYR A 176 12.76 -15.54 4.45
N GLY A 177 12.56 -14.22 4.41
CA GLY A 177 11.32 -13.60 3.95
C GLY A 177 11.32 -13.26 2.46
N SER A 178 12.35 -13.65 1.71
CA SER A 178 12.43 -13.36 0.27
C SER A 178 11.27 -14.00 -0.46
N VAL A 179 10.71 -13.28 -1.44
CA VAL A 179 9.74 -13.86 -2.36
C VAL A 179 10.36 -14.96 -3.21
N MET A 180 11.69 -14.98 -3.34
CA MET A 180 12.49 -15.98 -4.05
C MET A 180 12.85 -17.19 -3.19
N HIS A 181 12.41 -17.27 -1.94
CA HIS A 181 12.66 -18.45 -1.11
C HIS A 181 11.56 -19.50 -1.32
N TYR A 182 11.92 -20.77 -1.49
CA TYR A 182 10.92 -21.86 -1.49
C TYR A 182 10.27 -22.05 -0.11
N ASP A 183 9.07 -22.60 -0.10
CA ASP A 183 8.43 -23.01 1.15
C ASP A 183 9.15 -24.22 1.77
N ALA A 184 8.94 -24.44 3.06
CA ALA A 184 9.63 -25.48 3.82
C ALA A 184 9.37 -26.91 3.31
N TYR A 185 8.27 -27.14 2.59
CA TYR A 185 7.82 -28.45 2.12
C TYR A 185 7.93 -28.60 0.59
N ALA A 186 8.55 -27.64 -0.10
CA ALA A 186 8.72 -27.66 -1.54
C ALA A 186 9.26 -29.03 -2.01
N PHE A 187 8.54 -29.67 -2.95
CA PHE A 187 8.89 -30.96 -3.55
C PHE A 187 9.05 -32.15 -2.59
N THR A 188 8.44 -32.09 -1.40
CA THR A 188 8.49 -33.20 -0.43
C THR A 188 7.88 -34.49 -0.99
N ASN A 189 8.49 -35.64 -0.70
CA ASN A 189 8.00 -36.98 -1.04
C ASN A 189 7.24 -37.64 0.13
N THR A 190 7.07 -36.90 1.23
CA THR A 190 6.34 -37.35 2.43
C THR A 190 5.18 -36.40 2.71
N SER A 191 4.26 -36.81 3.57
CA SER A 191 3.11 -35.96 3.90
C SER A 191 3.42 -34.77 4.82
N ASN A 192 4.49 -34.80 5.63
CA ASN A 192 4.70 -33.84 6.72
C ASN A 192 6.17 -33.59 7.10
N LYS A 193 7.15 -33.88 6.23
CA LYS A 193 8.56 -33.55 6.50
C LYS A 193 9.06 -32.41 5.62
N PRO A 194 9.67 -31.37 6.23
CA PRO A 194 10.21 -30.24 5.48
C PRO A 194 11.47 -30.66 4.71
N THR A 195 11.57 -30.18 3.48
CA THR A 195 12.76 -30.30 2.61
C THR A 195 13.77 -29.20 2.90
N ILE A 196 13.32 -28.04 3.42
CA ILE A 196 14.17 -26.92 3.83
C ILE A 196 13.88 -26.58 5.28
N VAL A 197 14.92 -26.53 6.12
CA VAL A 197 14.80 -26.19 7.55
C VAL A 197 15.68 -24.98 7.87
N PRO A 198 15.09 -23.85 8.32
CA PRO A 198 15.86 -22.68 8.75
C PRO A 198 16.74 -22.94 9.97
N LYS A 199 17.85 -22.19 10.05
CA LYS A 199 18.80 -22.17 11.17
C LYS A 199 18.96 -20.77 11.75
N PRO A 200 19.31 -20.65 13.04
CA PRO A 200 19.33 -21.72 14.04
C PRO A 200 17.93 -22.11 14.53
N ASP A 201 16.91 -21.31 14.20
CA ASP A 201 15.52 -21.53 14.59
C ASP A 201 14.72 -22.14 13.43
N PRO A 202 14.30 -23.42 13.53
CA PRO A 202 13.52 -24.08 12.48
C PRO A 202 12.10 -23.53 12.31
N ASN A 203 11.63 -22.67 13.21
CA ASN A 203 10.28 -22.09 13.15
C ASN A 203 10.22 -20.76 12.39
N VAL A 204 11.35 -20.25 11.91
CA VAL A 204 11.38 -19.05 11.07
C VAL A 204 10.53 -19.30 9.80
N PRO A 205 9.50 -18.48 9.53
CA PRO A 205 8.69 -18.65 8.32
C PRO A 205 9.52 -18.43 7.05
N ILE A 206 9.32 -19.28 6.04
CA ILE A 206 9.92 -19.20 4.70
C ILE A 206 8.85 -19.49 3.63
N GLY A 207 9.10 -19.05 2.38
CA GLY A 207 8.18 -19.28 1.26
C GLY A 207 6.93 -18.38 1.27
N GLN A 208 7.07 -17.14 1.71
CA GLN A 208 5.98 -16.17 1.73
C GLN A 208 5.56 -15.74 0.31
N THR A 209 4.27 -15.42 0.13
CA THR A 209 3.71 -14.91 -1.15
C THR A 209 3.04 -13.53 -1.02
N ILE A 210 3.37 -12.80 0.06
CA ILE A 210 2.85 -11.48 0.41
C ILE A 210 3.40 -10.41 -0.56
N GLY A 211 4.69 -10.47 -0.87
CA GLY A 211 5.36 -9.60 -1.83
C GLY A 211 6.84 -9.35 -1.52
N LEU A 212 7.50 -8.49 -2.29
CA LEU A 212 8.94 -8.19 -2.16
C LEU A 212 9.35 -7.91 -0.71
N SER A 213 10.39 -8.57 -0.23
CA SER A 213 11.00 -8.24 1.06
C SER A 213 11.84 -6.95 0.95
N VAL A 214 12.31 -6.43 2.09
CA VAL A 214 13.27 -5.32 2.11
C VAL A 214 14.58 -5.72 1.43
N LEU A 215 15.01 -6.98 1.57
CA LEU A 215 16.25 -7.47 1.00
C LEU A 215 16.10 -7.82 -0.49
N ASP A 216 14.92 -8.22 -0.96
CA ASP A 216 14.60 -8.37 -2.38
C ASP A 216 14.80 -7.02 -3.10
N VAL A 217 14.16 -5.96 -2.59
CA VAL A 217 14.31 -4.59 -3.08
C VAL A 217 15.77 -4.13 -3.04
N THR A 218 16.48 -4.43 -1.94
CA THR A 218 17.90 -4.08 -1.78
C THR A 218 18.76 -4.76 -2.83
N LYS A 219 18.54 -6.05 -3.10
CA LYS A 219 19.27 -6.80 -4.11
C LYS A 219 19.00 -6.26 -5.52
N ILE A 220 17.74 -5.95 -5.85
CA ILE A 220 17.37 -5.29 -7.12
C ILE A 220 18.11 -3.96 -7.25
N ASN A 221 18.05 -3.10 -6.24
CA ASN A 221 18.71 -1.79 -6.28
C ASN A 221 20.24 -1.90 -6.40
N ARG A 222 20.88 -2.93 -5.82
CA ARG A 222 22.32 -3.19 -5.99
C ARG A 222 22.66 -3.69 -7.39
N LEU A 223 21.93 -4.69 -7.89
CA LEU A 223 22.19 -5.27 -9.21
C LEU A 223 22.01 -4.23 -10.32
N TYR A 224 20.94 -3.46 -10.22
CA TYR A 224 20.58 -2.42 -11.18
C TYR A 224 21.13 -1.04 -10.79
N GLN A 225 22.06 -0.95 -9.81
CA GLN A 225 22.73 0.30 -9.40
C GLN A 225 21.80 1.50 -9.24
N CYS A 226 20.62 1.26 -8.65
CA CYS A 226 19.59 2.28 -8.55
C CYS A 226 20.00 3.38 -7.56
N SER A 227 19.95 4.63 -8.01
CA SER A 227 20.20 5.81 -7.18
C SER A 227 18.88 6.54 -6.90
N LEU A 228 18.09 6.01 -5.96
CA LEU A 228 16.84 6.64 -5.51
C LEU A 228 16.71 6.60 -3.99
N CYS A 229 15.96 7.55 -3.46
CA CYS A 229 15.56 7.57 -2.05
C CYS A 229 14.23 6.85 -1.90
N ALA A 230 14.26 5.52 -1.73
CA ALA A 230 13.06 4.72 -1.52
C ALA A 230 13.25 3.70 -0.39
N THR A 231 12.25 3.56 0.47
CA THR A 231 12.28 2.62 1.60
C THR A 231 10.98 1.84 1.72
N LEU A 232 11.08 0.52 1.86
CA LEU A 232 9.97 -0.34 2.24
C LEU A 232 9.88 -0.47 3.77
N LEU A 233 8.72 -0.15 4.34
CA LEU A 233 8.43 -0.23 5.77
C LEU A 233 7.34 -1.29 6.00
N ASN A 234 7.74 -2.51 6.36
CA ASN A 234 6.85 -3.68 6.39
C ASN A 234 6.50 -4.21 7.80
N ASN A 235 6.92 -3.51 8.86
CA ASN A 235 6.59 -3.90 10.22
C ASN A 235 5.15 -3.53 10.60
N LYS A 236 4.64 -4.09 11.71
CA LYS A 236 3.32 -3.69 12.26
C LYS A 236 3.31 -2.23 12.71
N THR A 237 4.44 -1.73 13.19
CA THR A 237 4.63 -0.34 13.63
C THR A 237 6.05 0.09 13.33
N GLY A 238 6.28 1.40 13.16
CA GLY A 238 7.62 1.94 13.11
C GLY A 238 7.64 3.46 13.09
N ILE A 239 8.84 4.02 13.05
CA ILE A 239 9.12 5.45 12.97
C ILE A 239 10.08 5.66 11.80
N PHE A 240 9.89 6.76 11.06
CA PHE A 240 10.83 7.22 10.05
C PHE A 240 10.89 8.74 10.07
N THR A 241 11.97 9.28 9.52
CA THR A 241 12.23 10.73 9.49
C THR A 241 12.64 11.15 8.09
N SER A 242 12.62 12.46 7.84
CA SER A 242 13.42 13.01 6.75
C SER A 242 14.90 12.72 6.99
N ASP A 243 15.69 12.73 5.92
CA ASP A 243 17.14 12.66 6.01
C ASP A 243 17.70 13.77 6.90
N ASN A 244 18.76 13.45 7.65
CA ASN A 244 19.44 14.31 8.61
C ASN A 244 18.62 14.82 9.81
N TYR A 245 17.33 14.45 9.95
CA TYR A 245 16.50 14.89 11.07
C TYR A 245 17.19 14.64 12.43
N PRO A 246 17.21 15.61 13.36
CA PRO A 246 16.45 16.88 13.38
C PRO A 246 17.12 18.07 12.68
N SER A 247 18.13 17.81 11.83
CA SER A 247 18.77 18.83 10.99
C SER A 247 18.10 18.93 9.62
N ALA A 248 18.46 19.96 8.86
CA ALA A 248 17.94 20.22 7.53
C ALA A 248 18.13 19.03 6.57
N PHE A 249 17.06 18.69 5.86
CA PHE A 249 17.07 17.66 4.82
C PHE A 249 17.85 18.15 3.57
N PRO A 250 18.37 17.22 2.75
CA PRO A 250 19.02 17.57 1.48
C PRO A 250 18.05 18.24 0.49
N ASN A 251 18.60 19.12 -0.34
CA ASN A 251 17.88 19.78 -1.43
C ASN A 251 17.68 18.84 -2.63
N ASN A 252 16.64 19.10 -3.44
CA ASN A 252 16.30 18.34 -4.66
C ASN A 252 16.03 16.84 -4.43
N GLY A 253 15.40 16.49 -3.31
CA GLY A 253 15.01 15.13 -2.99
C GLY A 253 13.63 14.76 -3.56
N ASP A 254 13.47 13.53 -4.04
CA ASP A 254 12.18 12.86 -4.25
C ASP A 254 12.24 11.52 -3.52
N CYS A 255 11.90 11.56 -2.23
CA CYS A 255 11.98 10.42 -1.33
C CYS A 255 10.62 9.77 -1.16
N VAL A 256 10.59 8.44 -1.17
CA VAL A 256 9.37 7.67 -0.91
C VAL A 256 9.54 6.63 0.19
N TRP A 257 8.50 6.49 1.01
CA TRP A 257 8.35 5.40 1.97
C TRP A 257 7.07 4.63 1.67
N LEU A 258 7.22 3.39 1.20
CA LEU A 258 6.09 2.47 1.06
C LEU A 258 5.86 1.77 2.39
N ILE A 259 4.77 2.14 3.07
CA ILE A 259 4.31 1.44 4.27
C ILE A 259 3.46 0.26 3.82
N ARG A 260 3.80 -0.96 4.28
CA ARG A 260 3.08 -2.20 4.01
C ARG A 260 2.89 -2.97 5.31
N VAL A 261 1.83 -2.66 6.05
CA VAL A 261 1.56 -3.32 7.33
C VAL A 261 1.07 -4.76 7.10
N PRO A 262 1.38 -5.71 8.01
CA PRO A 262 1.07 -7.13 7.81
C PRO A 262 -0.43 -7.44 7.84
N SER A 263 -1.24 -6.60 8.49
CA SER A 263 -2.69 -6.76 8.57
C SER A 263 -3.38 -5.43 8.84
N GLY A 264 -4.71 -5.39 8.67
CA GLY A 264 -5.49 -4.17 8.85
C GLY A 264 -5.19 -3.12 7.79
N ARG A 265 -5.24 -1.85 8.21
CA ARG A 265 -5.05 -0.66 7.38
C ARG A 265 -3.79 0.09 7.83
N ALA A 266 -3.07 0.67 6.89
CA ALA A 266 -1.89 1.49 7.22
C ALA A 266 -2.33 2.84 7.80
N SER A 267 -1.79 3.20 8.95
CA SER A 267 -1.97 4.50 9.61
C SER A 267 -0.65 5.26 9.66
N LEU A 268 -0.72 6.58 9.52
CA LEU A 268 0.42 7.49 9.56
C LEU A 268 0.11 8.68 10.49
N LYS A 269 1.06 9.02 11.36
CA LYS A 269 0.98 10.16 12.25
C LYS A 269 2.31 10.91 12.26
N PHE A 270 2.27 12.22 12.10
CA PHE A 270 3.44 13.08 12.27
C PHE A 270 3.56 13.51 13.73
N SER A 271 4.72 13.28 14.34
CA SER A 271 5.07 13.84 15.66
C SER A 271 5.74 15.21 15.53
N SER A 272 6.41 15.45 14.41
CA SER A 272 7.02 16.72 14.02
C SER A 272 6.90 16.88 12.51
N PHE A 273 6.56 18.09 12.05
CA PHE A 273 6.46 18.42 10.64
C PHE A 273 6.84 19.89 10.45
N ASN A 274 7.95 20.15 9.77
CA ASN A 274 8.44 21.47 9.46
C ASN A 274 9.26 21.43 8.17
N ILE A 275 8.61 21.76 7.06
CA ILE A 275 9.22 21.90 5.74
C ILE A 275 8.94 23.31 5.20
N GLN A 276 9.63 23.75 4.14
CA GLN A 276 9.47 25.11 3.62
C GLN A 276 8.00 25.44 3.33
N SER A 277 7.54 26.60 3.77
CA SER A 277 6.20 27.08 3.45
C SER A 277 6.25 27.98 2.22
N THR A 278 5.52 27.61 1.18
CA THR A 278 5.30 28.43 -0.02
C THR A 278 3.81 28.47 -0.36
N PRO A 279 3.33 29.52 -1.06
CA PRO A 279 1.98 29.50 -1.61
C PRO A 279 1.76 28.21 -2.43
N ASN A 280 0.64 27.52 -2.20
CA ASN A 280 0.28 26.23 -2.82
C ASN A 280 1.22 25.04 -2.55
N CYS A 281 2.27 25.20 -1.74
CA CYS A 281 3.23 24.14 -1.44
C CYS A 281 3.87 23.53 -2.70
N ASP A 282 4.31 24.38 -3.63
CA ASP A 282 4.91 23.94 -4.90
C ASP A 282 6.43 23.72 -4.83
N SER A 283 7.10 24.21 -3.78
CA SER A 283 8.52 23.99 -3.50
C SER A 283 8.73 22.66 -2.75
N ASP A 284 8.79 22.71 -1.41
CA ASP A 284 8.79 21.50 -0.59
C ASP A 284 7.35 21.06 -0.32
N TYR A 285 7.08 19.77 -0.50
CA TYR A 285 5.78 19.22 -0.15
C TYR A 285 5.83 17.77 0.28
N MET A 286 4.89 17.44 1.16
CA MET A 286 4.52 16.07 1.49
C MET A 286 3.23 15.71 0.76
N ARG A 287 3.24 14.55 0.10
CA ARG A 287 2.07 13.94 -0.54
C ARG A 287 1.90 12.50 -0.08
N ILE A 288 0.66 12.12 0.22
CA ILE A 288 0.32 10.79 0.74
C ILE A 288 -0.71 10.13 -0.17
N TYR A 289 -0.41 8.92 -0.61
CA TYR A 289 -1.26 8.14 -1.51
C TYR A 289 -1.92 6.97 -0.78
N ASP A 290 -3.19 6.72 -1.13
CA ASP A 290 -4.03 5.62 -0.67
C ASP A 290 -3.74 4.32 -1.41
N GLY A 291 -2.51 3.82 -1.26
CA GLY A 291 -2.08 2.60 -1.91
C GLY A 291 -0.57 2.58 -2.16
N PRO A 292 -0.09 1.60 -2.94
CA PRO A 292 1.34 1.31 -3.01
C PRO A 292 2.15 2.19 -3.98
N SER A 293 1.51 3.09 -4.74
CA SER A 293 2.19 3.80 -5.84
C SER A 293 1.72 5.25 -6.00
N LYS A 294 2.45 6.04 -6.78
CA LYS A 294 2.07 7.42 -7.16
C LYS A 294 0.80 7.48 -8.05
N ASN A 295 0.34 6.33 -8.57
CA ASN A 295 -0.91 6.20 -9.34
C ASN A 295 -2.13 5.88 -8.46
N SER A 296 -1.93 5.62 -7.17
CA SER A 296 -3.01 5.37 -6.22
C SER A 296 -3.77 6.68 -5.92
N PRO A 297 -5.03 6.61 -5.44
CA PRO A 297 -5.77 7.79 -5.01
C PRO A 297 -4.98 8.61 -3.98
N VAL A 298 -5.21 9.92 -3.91
CA VAL A 298 -4.47 10.80 -2.99
C VAL A 298 -5.23 10.95 -1.67
N LEU A 299 -4.58 10.64 -0.54
CA LEU A 299 -5.11 10.89 0.82
C LEU A 299 -4.84 12.32 1.28
N LEU A 300 -3.66 12.84 0.95
CA LEU A 300 -3.21 14.19 1.24
C LEU A 300 -2.38 14.66 0.05
N ASP A 301 -2.79 15.76 -0.59
CA ASP A 301 -2.14 16.22 -1.83
C ASP A 301 -0.81 16.94 -1.59
N LYS A 302 -0.83 18.26 -1.45
CA LYS A 302 0.37 19.04 -1.14
C LYS A 302 0.20 19.71 0.21
N MET A 303 1.08 19.36 1.14
CA MET A 303 1.13 19.95 2.47
C MET A 303 2.55 20.41 2.77
N CYS A 304 2.69 21.60 3.35
CA CYS A 304 3.95 22.23 3.69
C CYS A 304 3.83 23.19 4.89
N GLY A 305 4.96 23.75 5.33
CA GLY A 305 5.06 24.59 6.54
C GLY A 305 5.15 23.77 7.83
N SER A 306 4.59 24.31 8.91
CA SER A 306 4.66 23.72 10.27
C SER A 306 3.28 23.38 10.85
N GLN A 307 2.33 23.01 9.98
CA GLN A 307 0.95 22.73 10.38
C GLN A 307 0.82 21.35 11.02
N THR A 308 -0.07 21.21 12.00
CA THR A 308 -0.41 19.91 12.58
C THR A 308 -1.22 19.10 11.58
N ILE A 309 -0.68 17.94 11.16
CA ILE A 309 -1.35 17.02 10.24
C ILE A 309 -2.14 15.99 11.07
N PRO A 310 -3.47 15.86 10.88
CA PRO A 310 -4.25 14.81 11.53
C PRO A 310 -3.77 13.41 11.11
N PRO A 311 -3.94 12.38 11.97
CA PRO A 311 -3.56 11.01 11.61
C PRO A 311 -4.24 10.56 10.32
N LEU A 312 -3.49 10.02 9.36
CA LEU A 312 -4.00 9.55 8.08
C LEU A 312 -4.14 8.03 8.13
N ILE A 313 -5.22 7.48 7.56
CA ILE A 313 -5.44 6.03 7.51
C ILE A 313 -5.83 5.65 6.09
N ALA A 314 -5.00 4.84 5.43
CA ALA A 314 -5.24 4.31 4.08
C ALA A 314 -6.44 3.36 4.08
N SER A 315 -7.11 3.18 2.95
CA SER A 315 -8.17 2.19 2.74
C SER A 315 -7.64 0.74 2.77
N THR A 316 -6.35 0.55 2.52
CA THR A 316 -5.69 -0.77 2.49
C THR A 316 -4.56 -0.88 3.53
N SER A 317 -3.88 -2.02 3.56
CA SER A 317 -2.65 -2.23 4.33
C SER A 317 -1.42 -1.52 3.75
N GLN A 318 -1.58 -0.77 2.64
CA GLN A 318 -0.51 -0.06 1.96
C GLN A 318 -0.78 1.44 1.85
N MET A 319 0.28 2.22 2.05
CA MET A 319 0.29 3.68 1.91
C MET A 319 1.65 4.11 1.39
N LEU A 320 1.67 4.99 0.39
CA LEU A 320 2.89 5.61 -0.10
C LEU A 320 3.00 7.03 0.43
N VAL A 321 4.12 7.32 1.09
CA VAL A 321 4.49 8.64 1.57
C VAL A 321 5.54 9.20 0.63
N GLN A 322 5.31 10.35 0.02
CA GLN A 322 6.25 11.03 -0.85
C GLN A 322 6.63 12.38 -0.25
N PHE A 323 7.92 12.62 -0.09
CA PHE A 323 8.47 13.93 0.24
C PHE A 323 9.31 14.44 -0.93
N VAL A 324 8.97 15.64 -1.40
CA VAL A 324 9.73 16.36 -2.42
C VAL A 324 10.31 17.61 -1.80
N SER A 325 11.62 17.83 -1.98
CA SER A 325 12.30 19.07 -1.60
C SER A 325 12.85 19.81 -2.81
N ASP A 326 12.86 21.14 -2.74
CA ASP A 326 13.46 21.98 -3.76
C ASP A 326 14.93 22.33 -3.47
N GLY A 327 15.50 23.21 -4.30
CA GLY A 327 16.91 23.61 -4.25
C GLY A 327 17.27 24.71 -3.24
N ALA A 328 16.30 25.30 -2.52
CA ALA A 328 16.45 26.65 -1.96
C ALA A 328 16.48 26.70 -0.42
N VAL A 329 15.40 26.31 0.27
CA VAL A 329 15.23 26.56 1.71
C VAL A 329 14.79 25.29 2.41
N ALA A 330 15.68 24.67 3.19
CA ALA A 330 15.33 23.49 3.97
C ALA A 330 14.76 23.87 5.36
N GLY A 331 13.63 23.27 5.74
CA GLY A 331 13.14 23.23 7.12
C GLY A 331 13.92 22.23 7.99
N VAL A 332 13.50 22.03 9.25
CA VAL A 332 14.11 21.01 10.14
C VAL A 332 13.66 19.57 9.81
N GLY A 333 12.70 19.43 8.89
CA GLY A 333 12.20 18.15 8.39
C GLY A 333 11.00 17.61 9.16
N PHE A 334 10.86 16.29 9.20
CA PHE A 334 9.72 15.65 9.85
C PHE A 334 10.11 14.35 10.55
N GLN A 335 9.29 13.97 11.52
CA GLN A 335 9.26 12.64 12.10
C GLN A 335 7.84 12.11 12.05
N ALA A 336 7.69 10.90 11.51
CA ALA A 336 6.42 10.22 11.39
C ALA A 336 6.49 8.82 12.00
N SER A 337 5.37 8.37 12.54
CA SER A 337 5.16 7.00 12.96
C SER A 337 4.04 6.37 12.15
N TYR A 338 4.20 5.08 11.88
CA TYR A 338 3.17 4.28 11.21
C TYR A 338 2.76 3.09 12.05
N SER A 339 1.52 2.63 11.84
CA SER A 339 0.98 1.46 12.51
C SER A 339 -0.11 0.75 11.72
N SER A 340 -0.29 -0.53 12.00
CA SER A 340 -1.47 -1.29 11.62
C SER A 340 -2.65 -0.90 12.52
N VAL A 341 -3.75 -0.46 11.90
CA VAL A 341 -5.02 -0.18 12.58
C VAL A 341 -6.15 -1.01 11.95
N GLN A 342 -7.16 -1.37 12.73
CA GLN A 342 -8.30 -2.13 12.20
C GLN A 342 -9.28 -1.24 11.43
N CYS A 343 -9.35 0.04 11.77
CA CYS A 343 -10.39 0.95 11.29
C CYS A 343 -10.07 2.43 11.59
N GLY A 344 -10.98 3.31 11.16
CA GLY A 344 -10.86 4.76 11.26
C GLY A 344 -10.68 5.43 9.90
N GLY A 345 -10.41 6.73 9.91
CA GLY A 345 -10.15 7.50 8.70
C GLY A 345 -9.97 8.99 9.00
N SER A 346 -9.32 9.69 8.09
CA SER A 346 -9.30 11.16 8.07
C SER A 346 -9.76 11.65 6.70
N PHE A 347 -10.62 12.67 6.72
CA PHE A 347 -11.41 13.07 5.57
C PHE A 347 -11.33 14.58 5.38
N PHE A 348 -10.83 15.00 4.21
CA PHE A 348 -10.56 16.41 3.88
C PHE A 348 -11.31 16.91 2.63
N ASN A 349 -11.96 16.00 1.89
CA ASN A 349 -12.71 16.36 0.68
C ASN A 349 -14.00 17.10 1.05
N SER A 350 -14.48 18.00 0.18
CA SER A 350 -15.71 18.77 0.42
C SER A 350 -16.97 17.93 0.61
N GLN A 351 -16.93 16.67 0.19
CA GLN A 351 -17.97 15.68 0.43
C GLN A 351 -17.35 14.29 0.46
N GLY A 352 -18.02 13.36 1.14
CA GLY A 352 -17.62 11.96 1.14
C GLY A 352 -18.53 11.08 1.97
N SER A 353 -18.19 9.80 2.00
CA SER A 353 -18.92 8.80 2.78
C SER A 353 -17.99 7.72 3.28
N PHE A 354 -18.32 7.13 4.43
CA PHE A 354 -17.62 5.98 4.98
C PHE A 354 -18.58 5.11 5.79
N THR A 355 -18.18 3.87 6.04
CA THR A 355 -19.00 2.89 6.76
C THR A 355 -18.24 2.36 7.96
N SER A 356 -18.95 1.71 8.87
CA SER A 356 -18.33 0.83 9.86
C SER A 356 -17.53 -0.28 9.16
N PRO A 357 -16.45 -0.79 9.79
CA PRO A 357 -15.73 -1.95 9.27
C PRO A 357 -16.68 -3.14 9.08
N GLY A 358 -16.53 -3.89 7.98
CA GLY A 358 -17.35 -5.07 7.69
C GLY A 358 -18.71 -4.78 7.02
N TYR A 359 -19.17 -3.53 6.98
CA TYR A 359 -20.43 -3.15 6.33
C TYR A 359 -20.45 -3.56 4.83
N PRO A 360 -21.57 -4.09 4.28
CA PRO A 360 -22.91 -4.20 4.89
C PRO A 360 -23.11 -5.45 5.75
N GLY A 361 -22.06 -6.23 6.02
CA GLY A 361 -22.06 -7.30 7.02
C GLY A 361 -21.81 -6.77 8.44
N ASN A 362 -21.64 -7.68 9.39
CA ASN A 362 -21.44 -7.30 10.78
C ASN A 362 -20.04 -6.70 11.00
N TYR A 363 -19.97 -5.70 11.89
CA TYR A 363 -18.69 -5.16 12.32
C TYR A 363 -17.88 -6.17 13.14
N SER A 364 -16.57 -5.98 13.30
CA SER A 364 -15.73 -6.88 14.10
C SER A 364 -15.81 -6.59 15.60
N PRO A 365 -15.56 -7.58 16.47
CA PRO A 365 -15.46 -7.34 17.92
C PRO A 365 -14.23 -6.51 18.30
N ASN A 366 -14.27 -5.89 19.49
CA ASN A 366 -13.15 -5.20 20.15
C ASN A 366 -12.56 -4.01 19.36
N MET A 367 -13.39 -3.31 18.58
CA MET A 367 -12.92 -2.20 17.77
C MET A 367 -12.95 -0.87 18.52
N ASN A 368 -12.01 0.00 18.16
CA ASN A 368 -11.93 1.38 18.62
C ASN A 368 -11.56 2.26 17.43
N CYS A 369 -12.57 2.70 16.68
CA CYS A 369 -12.39 3.42 15.43
C CYS A 369 -12.60 4.91 15.63
N ASN A 370 -11.64 5.72 15.18
CA ASN A 370 -11.76 7.18 15.13
C ASN A 370 -11.83 7.64 13.67
N PHE A 371 -12.91 8.34 13.32
CA PHE A 371 -13.08 8.96 12.01
C PHE A 371 -13.08 10.47 12.19
N THR A 372 -12.14 11.17 11.54
CA THR A 372 -11.97 12.61 11.66
C THR A 372 -12.31 13.27 10.33
N ILE A 373 -13.24 14.23 10.35
CA ILE A 373 -13.58 15.05 9.19
C ILE A 373 -13.10 16.46 9.49
N THR A 374 -12.28 17.01 8.59
CA THR A 374 -11.72 18.35 8.75
C THR A 374 -11.94 19.15 7.47
N ALA A 375 -12.74 20.20 7.59
CA ALA A 375 -13.02 21.16 6.53
C ALA A 375 -12.01 22.33 6.56
N PRO A 376 -11.85 23.07 5.46
CA PRO A 376 -11.11 24.34 5.48
C PRO A 376 -11.71 25.32 6.49
N VAL A 377 -10.87 26.20 7.04
CA VAL A 377 -11.33 27.26 7.97
C VAL A 377 -12.41 28.10 7.28
N GLY A 378 -13.51 28.35 8.00
CA GLY A 378 -14.68 29.07 7.48
C GLY A 378 -15.82 28.14 7.07
N TYR A 379 -15.56 26.86 6.79
CA TYR A 379 -16.59 25.87 6.51
C TYR A 379 -17.05 25.14 7.77
N LYS A 380 -18.29 24.68 7.75
CA LYS A 380 -18.92 23.73 8.67
C LYS A 380 -19.13 22.39 7.98
N ILE A 381 -19.49 21.37 8.75
CA ILE A 381 -19.68 20.00 8.27
C ILE A 381 -21.12 19.58 8.58
N ALA A 382 -21.87 19.22 7.55
CA ALA A 382 -23.14 18.51 7.69
C ALA A 382 -22.87 17.00 7.60
N LEU A 383 -23.35 16.24 8.59
CA LEU A 383 -23.16 14.80 8.73
C LEU A 383 -24.52 14.09 8.73
N THR A 384 -24.65 13.09 7.86
CA THR A 384 -25.84 12.24 7.74
C THR A 384 -25.45 10.79 8.00
N ILE A 385 -26.28 10.07 8.76
CA ILE A 385 -26.14 8.62 8.97
C ILE A 385 -27.35 7.95 8.33
N SER A 386 -27.16 7.34 7.16
CA SER A 386 -28.23 6.78 6.33
C SER A 386 -28.70 5.39 6.80
N ASP A 387 -27.81 4.64 7.44
CA ASP A 387 -28.09 3.34 8.03
C ASP A 387 -27.36 3.23 9.38
N PHE A 388 -28.04 2.71 10.41
CA PHE A 388 -27.50 2.62 11.77
C PHE A 388 -28.13 1.44 12.53
N HIS A 389 -27.29 0.47 12.86
CA HIS A 389 -27.63 -0.79 13.50
C HIS A 389 -26.44 -1.25 14.35
N VAL A 390 -26.43 -0.87 15.64
CA VAL A 390 -25.35 -1.19 16.59
C VAL A 390 -25.98 -1.95 17.76
N GLU A 391 -25.25 -2.83 18.44
CA GLU A 391 -25.79 -3.63 19.55
C GLU A 391 -26.62 -2.78 20.53
N SER A 392 -27.87 -3.16 20.75
CA SER A 392 -28.77 -2.41 21.64
C SER A 392 -28.52 -2.77 23.10
N ALA A 393 -28.15 -1.79 23.90
CA ALA A 393 -27.97 -1.94 25.34
C ALA A 393 -28.48 -0.71 26.11
N THR A 394 -28.87 -0.90 27.37
CA THR A 394 -29.21 0.22 28.27
C THR A 394 -28.02 1.16 28.36
N PHE A 395 -28.25 2.45 28.13
CA PHE A 395 -27.20 3.49 28.05
C PHE A 395 -26.08 3.24 27.03
N CYS A 396 -26.26 2.31 26.08
CA CYS A 396 -25.25 1.93 25.10
C CYS A 396 -23.91 1.56 25.75
N MET A 397 -23.96 0.75 26.81
CA MET A 397 -22.78 0.41 27.63
C MET A 397 -21.81 -0.58 26.98
N TYR A 398 -22.25 -1.31 25.94
CA TYR A 398 -21.43 -2.25 25.19
C TYR A 398 -20.92 -1.57 23.92
N ASP A 399 -21.69 -1.64 22.83
CA ASP A 399 -21.33 -0.98 21.57
C ASP A 399 -21.96 0.40 21.44
N TYR A 400 -21.20 1.35 20.86
CA TYR A 400 -21.73 2.68 20.64
C TYR A 400 -20.98 3.48 19.58
N LEU A 401 -21.69 4.45 19.00
CA LEU A 401 -21.13 5.56 18.24
C LEU A 401 -21.26 6.86 19.04
N LYS A 402 -20.17 7.62 19.15
CA LYS A 402 -20.16 8.99 19.69
C LYS A 402 -19.75 9.97 18.60
N LEU A 403 -20.33 11.16 18.61
CA LEU A 403 -19.94 12.26 17.74
C LEU A 403 -19.38 13.39 18.61
N PHE A 404 -18.28 13.98 18.18
CA PHE A 404 -17.66 15.14 18.82
C PHE A 404 -17.60 16.28 17.80
N MET A 405 -18.25 17.38 18.13
CA MET A 405 -18.33 18.58 17.31
C MET A 405 -17.92 19.77 18.18
N ASP A 406 -16.71 20.28 17.99
CA ASP A 406 -16.21 21.49 18.67
C ASP A 406 -16.40 21.45 20.19
N GLY A 407 -15.91 20.39 20.82
CA GLY A 407 -16.03 20.15 22.27
C GLY A 407 -17.40 19.68 22.75
N THR A 408 -18.40 19.56 21.87
CA THR A 408 -19.73 19.02 22.21
C THR A 408 -19.82 17.55 21.83
N GLN A 409 -20.14 16.68 22.80
CA GLN A 409 -20.43 15.27 22.54
C GLN A 409 -21.92 15.05 22.23
N LYS A 410 -22.20 14.22 21.22
CA LYS A 410 -23.52 13.61 20.98
C LYS A 410 -23.39 12.08 21.06
N GLY A 411 -24.48 11.44 21.46
CA GLY A 411 -24.48 10.02 21.82
C GLY A 411 -24.04 9.80 23.27
N PRO A 412 -23.77 8.53 23.67
CA PRO A 412 -23.60 7.36 22.81
C PRO A 412 -24.91 6.95 22.08
N PHE A 413 -24.76 6.52 20.83
CA PHE A 413 -25.84 5.96 20.02
C PHE A 413 -25.64 4.45 19.86
N CYS A 414 -26.72 3.68 19.96
CA CYS A 414 -26.74 2.23 19.77
C CYS A 414 -28.17 1.74 19.45
N GLY A 415 -28.35 0.46 19.15
CA GLY A 415 -29.60 -0.11 18.65
C GLY A 415 -29.96 0.39 17.25
N ASP A 416 -31.23 0.20 16.90
CA ASP A 416 -31.74 0.50 15.56
C ASP A 416 -32.56 1.78 15.63
N ARG A 417 -31.97 2.88 15.16
CA ARG A 417 -32.61 4.18 15.23
C ARG A 417 -32.22 5.09 14.08
N THR A 418 -33.17 5.92 13.68
CA THR A 418 -32.89 7.04 12.78
C THR A 418 -32.13 8.12 13.53
N ILE A 419 -30.92 8.44 13.07
CA ILE A 419 -30.10 9.51 13.64
C ILE A 419 -30.33 10.79 12.81
N PRO A 420 -30.65 11.94 13.45
CA PRO A 420 -30.83 13.19 12.72
C PRO A 420 -29.52 13.69 12.11
N VAL A 421 -29.63 14.58 11.12
CA VAL A 421 -28.48 15.28 10.56
C VAL A 421 -27.82 16.16 11.63
N TYR A 422 -26.50 16.09 11.72
CA TYR A 422 -25.72 16.93 12.64
C TYR A 422 -24.87 17.94 11.87
N TYR A 423 -24.76 19.14 12.43
CA TYR A 423 -23.93 20.22 11.91
C TYR A 423 -22.83 20.54 12.92
N SER A 424 -21.57 20.62 12.47
CA SER A 424 -20.49 21.15 13.29
C SER A 424 -20.66 22.66 13.51
N LYS A 425 -20.06 23.19 14.58
CA LYS A 425 -19.98 24.63 14.84
C LYS A 425 -18.77 25.26 14.16
N GLY A 426 -17.66 24.54 14.13
CA GLY A 426 -16.42 24.86 13.45
C GLY A 426 -16.16 23.92 12.29
N ASN A 427 -14.89 23.78 11.91
CA ASN A 427 -14.46 23.05 10.73
C ASN A 427 -14.05 21.60 11.01
N SER A 428 -14.39 21.04 12.18
CA SER A 428 -13.98 19.68 12.56
C SER A 428 -15.09 18.88 13.20
N MET A 429 -15.19 17.60 12.81
CA MET A 429 -16.08 16.62 13.42
C MET A 429 -15.35 15.28 13.61
N VAL A 430 -15.47 14.67 14.79
CA VAL A 430 -14.86 13.37 15.10
C VAL A 430 -15.95 12.36 15.47
N LEU A 431 -15.91 11.18 14.87
CA LEU A 431 -16.76 10.05 15.22
C LEU A 431 -15.92 8.97 15.89
N VAL A 432 -16.40 8.46 17.03
CA VAL A 432 -15.74 7.39 17.78
C VAL A 432 -16.69 6.21 17.87
N PHE A 433 -16.33 5.10 17.22
CA PHE A 433 -17.05 3.84 17.28
C PHE A 433 -16.31 2.85 18.16
N HIS A 434 -17.03 2.28 19.12
CA HIS A 434 -16.55 1.24 20.02
C HIS A 434 -17.40 -0.02 19.85
N SER A 435 -16.74 -1.19 19.77
CA SER A 435 -17.39 -2.49 19.91
C SER A 435 -16.73 -3.35 20.97
N ASP A 436 -17.54 -4.12 21.68
CA ASP A 436 -17.13 -5.09 22.68
C ASP A 436 -16.85 -6.46 22.02
N LYS A 437 -16.71 -7.51 22.84
CA LYS A 437 -16.33 -8.86 22.37
C LYS A 437 -17.45 -9.64 21.66
N SER A 438 -18.72 -9.22 21.69
CA SER A 438 -19.88 -10.03 21.28
C SER A 438 -21.01 -9.20 20.64
N ASN A 439 -22.03 -9.89 20.10
CA ASN A 439 -23.27 -9.28 19.60
C ASN A 439 -23.10 -8.21 18.51
N GLN A 440 -22.11 -8.41 17.62
CA GLN A 440 -21.89 -7.50 16.51
C GLN A 440 -23.10 -7.40 15.60
N ALA A 441 -23.45 -6.18 15.20
CA ALA A 441 -24.54 -5.85 14.30
C ALA A 441 -24.00 -5.30 12.96
N LYS A 442 -24.90 -4.90 12.06
CA LYS A 442 -24.57 -4.40 10.71
C LYS A 442 -23.67 -3.15 10.72
N GLY A 443 -23.76 -2.34 11.77
CA GLY A 443 -23.00 -1.10 11.93
C GLY A 443 -23.69 0.09 11.28
N PHE A 444 -22.96 0.92 10.53
CA PHE A 444 -23.49 2.18 10.05
C PHE A 444 -22.90 2.64 8.71
N GLN A 445 -23.64 3.50 8.02
CA GLN A 445 -23.20 4.24 6.84
C GLN A 445 -23.34 5.74 7.07
N VAL A 446 -22.23 6.47 6.90
CA VAL A 446 -22.14 7.92 7.09
C VAL A 446 -21.83 8.60 5.77
N SER A 447 -22.46 9.74 5.53
CA SER A 447 -22.06 10.72 4.52
C SER A 447 -21.90 12.11 5.13
N TYR A 448 -21.05 12.93 4.52
CA TYR A 448 -20.81 14.29 4.97
C TYR A 448 -20.60 15.24 3.79
N THR A 449 -20.82 16.53 4.06
CA THR A 449 -20.62 17.62 3.10
C THR A 449 -20.18 18.88 3.85
N PHE A 450 -19.29 19.66 3.26
CA PHE A 450 -18.87 20.94 3.80
C PHE A 450 -19.87 22.02 3.40
N CYS A 451 -20.19 22.90 4.33
CA CYS A 451 -21.16 23.99 4.18
C CYS A 451 -20.49 25.31 4.55
N GLU A 452 -20.83 26.39 3.88
CA GLU A 452 -20.35 27.74 4.22
C GLU A 452 -21.11 28.37 5.40
#